data_AF-A0A835C0W2-F1
#
_entry.id   AF-A0A835C0W2-F1
#
_cell.length_a   1.000
_cell.length_b   1.000
_cell.length_c   1.000
_cell.angle_alpha   90.00
_cell.angle_beta   90.00
_cell.angle_gamma   90.00
#
_symmetry.space_group_name_H-M   'P 1'
#
loop_
_entity.id
_entity.type
_entity.pdbx_description
1 polymer ?
#
loop_
_entity_poly.entity_id
_entity_poly.type
_entity_poly.pdbx_seq_one_letter_code
_entity_poly.pdbx_strand_id
1 'polypeptide(L)'
;MYLELTLLLQIKTLMKLRKSEAIEKIAEATSEHAKAIAEENAANKERAKADKLDKYLKLLTIDTSTFNDDQKARHERVLNRLTKQLFPEDDPEDDP
;
A
#
# COMPACT_ATOMS: atom_id res chain seq x y z
N MET A 1 26.82 -2.03 -54.30
CA MET A 1 27.58 -1.37 -53.20
C MET A 1 26.82 -0.23 -52.51
N TYR A 2 26.41 0.87 -53.16
CA TYR A 2 25.73 1.98 -52.45
C TYR A 2 24.31 1.63 -51.95
N LEU A 3 23.53 0.88 -52.73
CA LEU A 3 22.17 0.45 -52.35
C LEU A 3 22.16 -0.46 -51.10
N GLU A 4 23.12 -1.38 -51.01
CA GLU A 4 23.22 -2.36 -49.92
C GLU A 4 23.61 -1.68 -48.59
N LEU A 5 24.49 -0.68 -48.65
CA LEU A 5 24.87 0.13 -47.49
C LEU A 5 23.67 0.90 -46.91
N THR A 6 22.85 1.50 -47.77
CA THR A 6 21.64 2.22 -47.36
C THR A 6 20.62 1.28 -46.72
N LEU A 7 20.42 0.09 -47.30
CA LEU A 7 19.50 -0.91 -46.75
C LEU A 7 19.95 -1.40 -45.37
N LEU A 8 21.24 -1.65 -45.20
CA LEU A 8 21.81 -2.11 -43.94
C LEU A 8 21.72 -1.03 -42.84
N LEU A 9 21.82 0.25 -43.20
CA LEU A 9 21.60 1.37 -42.29
C LEU A 9 20.13 1.48 -41.86
N GLN A 10 19.18 1.32 -42.79
CA GLN A 10 17.75 1.31 -42.48
C GLN A 10 17.39 0.15 -41.53
N ILE A 11 17.89 -1.06 -41.80
CA ILE A 11 17.66 -2.23 -40.95
C ILE A 11 18.21 -2.00 -39.53
N LYS A 12 19.43 -1.44 -39.40
CA LYS A 12 20.01 -1.08 -38.09
C LYS A 12 19.17 -0.06 -37.34
N THR A 13 18.66 0.95 -38.03
CA THR A 13 17.83 2.00 -37.43
C THR A 13 16.49 1.45 -36.95
N LEU A 14 15.83 0.64 -37.78
CA LEU A 14 14.58 -0.03 -37.44
C LEU A 14 14.75 -1.00 -36.25
N MET A 15 15.87 -1.73 -36.19
CA MET A 15 16.18 -2.58 -35.03
C MET A 15 16.37 -1.78 -33.74
N LYS A 16 17.04 -0.61 -33.81
CA LYS A 16 17.19 0.27 -32.64
C LYS A 16 15.85 0.81 -32.15
N LEU A 17 14.99 1.25 -33.08
CA LEU A 17 13.66 1.76 -32.75
C LEU A 17 12.78 0.69 -32.07
N ARG A 18 12.73 -0.53 -32.62
CA ARG A 18 11.97 -1.62 -32.01
C ARG A 18 12.49 -2.00 -30.62
N LYS A 19 13.81 -1.91 -30.40
CA LYS A 19 14.40 -2.13 -29.08
C LYS A 19 14.01 -1.04 -28.09
N SER A 20 14.02 0.24 -28.50
CA SER A 20 13.59 1.33 -27.62
C SER A 20 12.10 1.21 -27.27
N GLU A 21 11.24 0.91 -28.24
CA GLU A 21 9.80 0.69 -28.00
C GLU A 21 9.55 -0.48 -27.04
N ALA A 22 10.32 -1.57 -27.18
CA ALA A 22 10.21 -2.70 -26.27
C ALA A 22 10.64 -2.35 -24.84
N ILE A 23 11.71 -1.57 -24.69
CA ILE A 23 12.18 -1.08 -23.38
C ILE A 23 11.14 -0.15 -22.76
N GLU A 24 10.58 0.78 -23.53
CA GLU A 24 9.56 1.71 -23.07
C GLU A 24 8.31 0.98 -22.58
N LYS A 25 7.81 -0.01 -23.33
CA LYS A 25 6.68 -0.85 -22.91
C LYS A 25 6.95 -1.62 -21.62
N ILE A 26 8.16 -2.14 -21.44
CA ILE A 26 8.54 -2.82 -20.19
C ILE A 26 8.58 -1.81 -19.03
N ALA A 27 9.12 -0.61 -19.26
CA ALA A 27 9.18 0.43 -18.24
C ALA A 27 7.78 0.90 -17.83
N GLU A 28 6.87 1.08 -18.79
CA GLU A 28 5.48 1.43 -18.56
C GLU A 28 4.76 0.34 -17.74
N ALA A 29 4.84 -0.93 -18.18
CA ALA A 29 4.23 -2.05 -17.45
C ALA A 29 4.78 -2.19 -16.02
N THR A 30 6.09 -1.95 -15.82
CA THR A 30 6.71 -1.99 -14.49
C THR A 30 6.18 -0.85 -13.60
N SER A 31 6.03 0.35 -14.16
CA SER A 31 5.48 1.51 -13.46
C SER A 31 4.02 1.31 -13.06
N GLU A 32 3.19 0.80 -13.97
CA GLU A 32 1.79 0.48 -13.69
C GLU A 32 1.64 -0.57 -12.60
N HIS A 33 2.44 -1.64 -12.65
CA HIS A 33 2.44 -2.67 -11.63
C HIS A 33 2.86 -2.13 -10.25
N ALA A 34 3.86 -1.26 -10.20
CA ALA A 34 4.27 -0.61 -8.96
C ALA A 34 3.16 0.29 -8.37
N LYS A 35 2.44 1.02 -9.22
CA LYS A 35 1.28 1.83 -8.80
C LYS A 35 0.16 0.96 -8.26
N ALA A 36 -0.19 -0.12 -8.95
CA ALA A 36 -1.23 -1.05 -8.50
C ALA A 36 -0.91 -1.66 -7.12
N ILE A 37 0.34 -2.05 -6.88
CA ILE A 37 0.79 -2.51 -5.54
C ILE A 37 0.65 -1.41 -4.49
N ALA A 38 1.04 -0.17 -4.82
CA ALA A 38 0.94 0.94 -3.89
C ALA A 38 -0.53 1.24 -3.50
N GLU A 39 -1.43 1.22 -4.49
CA GLU A 39 -2.87 1.39 -4.29
C GLU A 39 -3.47 0.24 -3.47
N GLU A 40 -3.11 -1.01 -3.78
CA GLU A 40 -3.55 -2.18 -3.02
C GLU A 40 -3.08 -2.11 -1.56
N ASN A 41 -1.81 -1.74 -1.33
CA ASN A 41 -1.28 -1.58 0.02
C ASN A 41 -1.98 -0.45 0.78
N ALA A 42 -2.31 0.66 0.13
CA ALA A 42 -3.06 1.75 0.74
C ALA A 42 -4.48 1.30 1.13
N ALA A 43 -5.19 0.63 0.21
CA ALA A 43 -6.51 0.09 0.46
C ALA A 43 -6.51 -0.97 1.58
N ASN A 44 -5.50 -1.84 1.62
CA ASN A 44 -5.33 -2.83 2.68
C ASN A 44 -5.05 -2.16 4.04
N LYS A 45 -4.26 -1.09 4.08
CA LYS A 45 -4.01 -0.31 5.29
C LYS A 45 -5.30 0.35 5.81
N GLU A 46 -6.11 0.91 4.91
CA GLU A 46 -7.39 1.52 5.27
C GLU A 46 -8.38 0.47 5.80
N ARG A 47 -8.53 -0.66 5.10
CA ARG A 47 -9.38 -1.78 5.55
C ARG A 47 -8.94 -2.30 6.92
N ALA A 48 -7.63 -2.48 7.14
CA ALA A 48 -7.11 -2.91 8.43
C ALA A 48 -7.39 -1.90 9.56
N LYS A 49 -7.37 -0.59 9.26
CA LYS A 49 -7.80 0.45 10.22
C LYS A 49 -9.29 0.35 10.53
N ALA A 50 -10.14 0.19 9.51
CA ALA A 50 -11.59 0.04 9.67
C ALA A 50 -11.94 -1.19 10.52
N ASP A 51 -11.30 -2.34 10.27
CA ASP A 51 -11.52 -3.57 11.05
C ASP A 51 -11.11 -3.41 12.53
N LYS A 52 -10.06 -2.63 12.80
CA LYS A 52 -9.64 -2.30 14.18
C LYS A 52 -10.64 -1.38 14.85
N LEU A 53 -11.16 -0.39 14.13
CA LEU A 53 -12.17 0.54 14.63
C LEU A 53 -13.47 -0.19 15.00
N ASP A 54 -13.95 -1.09 14.14
CA ASP A 54 -15.13 -1.91 14.40
C ASP A 54 -14.96 -2.77 15.67
N LYS A 55 -13.79 -3.41 15.84
CA LYS A 55 -13.48 -4.16 17.06
C LYS A 55 -13.43 -3.27 18.31
N TYR A 56 -12.85 -2.08 18.19
CA TYR A 56 -12.79 -1.11 19.28
C TYR A 56 -14.18 -0.66 19.72
N LEU A 57 -15.05 -0.27 18.77
CA LEU A 57 -16.43 0.11 19.04
C LEU A 57 -17.23 -1.02 19.67
N LYS A 58 -17.09 -2.25 19.17
CA LYS A 58 -17.71 -3.44 19.77
C LYS A 58 -17.30 -3.61 21.23
N LEU A 59 -16.02 -3.47 21.55
CA LEU A 59 -15.55 -3.57 22.93
C LEU A 59 -16.14 -2.46 23.82
N LEU A 60 -16.23 -1.22 23.34
CA LEU A 60 -16.83 -0.11 24.09
C LEU A 60 -18.31 -0.34 24.41
N THR A 61 -19.03 -1.10 23.59
CA THR A 61 -20.45 -1.40 23.81
C THR A 61 -20.71 -2.58 24.76
N ILE A 62 -19.66 -3.32 25.16
CA ILE A 62 -19.83 -4.47 26.05
C ILE A 62 -20.16 -3.97 27.46
N ASP A 63 -21.26 -4.47 28.02
CA ASP A 63 -21.55 -4.26 29.43
C ASP A 63 -20.59 -5.10 30.30
N THR A 64 -19.72 -4.41 31.03
CA THR A 64 -18.74 -5.03 31.94
C THR A 64 -19.23 -5.08 33.39
N SER A 65 -20.50 -4.78 33.68
CA SER A 65 -21.06 -4.77 35.03
C SER A 65 -20.90 -6.10 35.77
N THR A 66 -20.98 -7.21 35.04
CA THR A 66 -20.89 -8.58 35.56
C THR A 66 -19.46 -9.12 35.58
N PHE A 67 -18.48 -8.36 35.09
CA PHE A 67 -17.10 -8.84 35.00
C PHE A 67 -16.45 -8.85 36.38
N ASN A 68 -15.71 -9.92 36.66
CA ASN A 68 -14.76 -9.94 37.77
C ASN A 68 -13.51 -9.11 37.44
N ASP A 69 -12.66 -8.90 38.43
CA ASP A 69 -11.49 -8.01 38.31
C ASP A 69 -10.51 -8.47 37.21
N ASP A 70 -10.28 -9.78 37.08
CA ASP A 70 -9.44 -10.33 36.03
C ASP A 70 -10.01 -10.10 34.62
N GLN A 71 -11.34 -10.21 34.47
CA GLN A 71 -12.05 -9.95 33.22
C GLN A 71 -11.99 -8.46 32.87
N LYS A 72 -12.19 -7.56 33.85
CA LYS A 72 -12.06 -6.11 33.67
C LYS A 72 -10.64 -5.74 33.25
N ALA A 73 -9.63 -6.24 33.94
CA ALA A 73 -8.24 -5.98 33.63
C ALA A 73 -7.85 -6.47 32.22
N ARG A 74 -8.37 -7.64 31.78
CA ARG A 74 -8.17 -8.10 30.40
C ARG A 74 -8.86 -7.19 29.38
N HIS A 75 -10.11 -6.81 29.65
CA HIS A 75 -10.90 -5.96 28.77
C HIS A 75 -10.22 -4.60 28.57
N GLU A 76 -9.80 -3.96 29.66
CA GLU A 76 -9.10 -2.68 29.64
C GLU A 76 -7.75 -2.77 28.91
N ARG A 77 -6.96 -3.84 29.11
CA ARG A 77 -5.71 -4.06 28.37
C ARG A 77 -5.92 -4.13 26.86
N VAL A 78 -6.98 -4.82 26.42
CA VAL A 78 -7.29 -4.95 24.99
C VAL A 78 -7.77 -3.60 24.41
N LEU A 79 -8.63 -2.89 25.13
CA LEU A 79 -9.07 -1.54 24.77
C LEU A 79 -7.88 -0.59 24.63
N ASN A 80 -7.03 -0.47 25.67
CA ASN A 80 -5.85 0.38 25.65
C ASN A 80 -4.89 0.05 24.49
N ARG A 81 -4.71 -1.24 24.18
CA ARG A 81 -3.89 -1.67 23.05
C ARG A 81 -4.49 -1.22 21.71
N LEU A 82 -5.81 -1.31 21.54
CA LEU A 82 -6.48 -0.86 20.33
C LEU A 82 -6.48 0.66 20.20
N THR A 83 -6.69 1.39 21.31
CA THR A 83 -6.59 2.85 21.36
C THR A 83 -5.24 3.31 20.83
N LYS A 84 -4.13 2.77 21.35
CA LYS A 84 -2.77 3.13 20.88
C LYS A 84 -2.51 2.80 19.42
N GLN A 85 -3.17 1.79 18.87
CA GLN A 85 -3.00 1.42 17.45
C GLN A 85 -3.86 2.26 16.49
N LEU A 86 -5.00 2.77 16.98
CA LEU A 86 -5.94 3.58 16.20
C LEU A 86 -5.60 5.07 16.30
N PHE A 87 -5.17 5.50 17.47
CA PHE A 87 -4.82 6.87 17.85
C PHE A 87 -3.43 6.84 18.49
N PRO A 88 -2.36 6.67 17.69
CA PRO A 88 -1.03 6.93 18.18
C PRO A 88 -1.00 8.39 18.69
N GLU A 89 -0.48 8.61 19.90
CA GLU A 89 -0.25 9.97 20.41
C GLU A 89 0.62 10.71 19.38
N ASP A 90 0.16 11.88 18.95
CA ASP A 90 0.71 12.62 17.81
C ASP A 90 2.25 12.62 17.82
N ASP A 91 2.85 12.15 16.72
CA ASP A 91 4.24 12.46 16.41
C ASP A 91 4.30 13.98 16.15
N PRO A 92 5.09 14.75 16.90
CA PRO A 92 5.14 16.21 16.76
C PRO A 92 5.93 16.58 15.50
N GLU A 93 5.40 16.36 14.29
CA GLU A 93 6.04 16.82 13.05
C GLU A 93 5.04 16.86 11.87
N ASP A 94 3.92 17.56 12.07
CA ASP A 94 3.20 18.26 11.01
C ASP A 94 3.31 19.77 11.32
N ASP A 95 4.48 20.35 11.04
CA ASP A 95 4.65 21.79 10.85
C ASP A 95 5.09 22.00 9.38
N PRO A 96 4.52 22.98 8.67
CA PRO A 96 4.44 23.03 7.20
C PRO A 96 5.75 23.24 6.45
#